data_AF-M7XGW4-F1
#
_entry.id   AF-M7XGW4-F1
#
_cell.length_a   1.000
_cell.length_b   1.000
_cell.length_c   1.000
_cell.angle_alpha   90.00
_cell.angle_beta   90.00
_cell.angle_gamma   90.00
#
_symmetry.space_group_name_H-M   'P 1'
#
loop_
_entity.id
_entity.type
_entity.pdbx_description
1 polymer ?
#
loop_
_entity_poly.entity_id
_entity_poly.type
_entity_poly.pdbx_seq_one_letter_code
_entity_poly.pdbx_strand_id
1 'polypeptide(L)'
;MLTIKIEQEMAKELDFLAKRKGISTLDVVSDALAFYIKTERKKLSAYELGRDLFEIGEIAKTDLSVKVKENVKVGLTKKHNQ
;
A
#
# COMPACT_ATOMS: atom_id res chain seq x y z
N MET A 1 -8.63 16.55 -8.12
CA MET A 1 -8.50 16.27 -9.56
C MET A 1 -7.04 15.99 -9.87
N LEU A 2 -6.76 14.92 -10.60
CA LEU A 2 -5.42 14.52 -11.03
C LEU A 2 -5.34 14.76 -12.54
N THR A 3 -4.30 15.46 -13.00
CA THR A 3 -4.06 15.65 -14.44
C THR A 3 -2.96 14.71 -14.87
N ILE A 4 -3.25 13.83 -15.84
CA ILE A 4 -2.31 12.81 -16.31
C ILE A 4 -2.01 13.08 -17.78
N LYS A 5 -0.73 13.05 -18.15
CA LYS A 5 -0.31 13.11 -19.56
C LYS A 5 -0.32 11.68 -20.11
N ILE A 6 -1.08 11.47 -21.17
CA ILE A 6 -1.17 10.21 -21.91
C ILE A 6 -0.88 10.47 -23.39
N GLU A 7 -0.30 9.49 -24.07
CA GLU A 7 -0.04 9.58 -25.50
C GLU A 7 -1.35 9.59 -26.30
N GLN A 8 -1.33 10.25 -27.47
CA GLN A 8 -2.52 10.42 -28.29
C GLN A 8 -3.14 9.09 -28.74
N GLU A 9 -2.31 8.10 -29.06
CA GLU A 9 -2.78 6.79 -29.48
C GLU A 9 -3.52 6.07 -28.34
N MET A 10 -2.93 6.06 -27.15
CA MET A 10 -3.54 5.48 -25.96
C MET A 10 -4.83 6.19 -25.54
N ALA A 11 -4.92 7.52 -25.75
CA ALA A 11 -6.15 8.27 -25.51
C ALA A 11 -7.30 7.85 -26.46
N LYS A 12 -7.00 7.54 -27.72
CA LYS A 12 -7.99 7.02 -28.68
C LYS A 12 -8.48 5.63 -28.30
N GLU A 13 -7.57 4.75 -27.90
CA GLU A 13 -7.93 3.41 -27.43
C GLU A 13 -8.78 3.46 -26.16
N LEU A 14 -8.45 4.37 -25.24
CA LEU A 14 -9.21 4.59 -24.01
C LEU A 14 -10.64 5.05 -24.31
N ASP A 15 -10.81 6.02 -25.21
CA ASP A 15 -12.13 6.50 -25.64
C ASP A 15 -12.95 5.41 -26.33
N PHE A 16 -12.32 4.63 -27.21
CA PHE A 16 -12.96 3.47 -27.84
C PHE A 16 -13.42 2.43 -26.80
N LEU A 17 -12.56 2.13 -25.83
CA LEU A 17 -12.85 1.15 -24.79
C LEU A 17 -13.97 1.63 -23.85
N ALA A 18 -13.97 2.92 -23.50
CA ALA A 18 -15.03 3.56 -22.73
C ALA A 18 -16.39 3.47 -23.45
N LYS A 19 -16.43 3.84 -24.74
CA LYS A 19 -17.62 3.72 -25.59
C LYS A 19 -18.13 2.29 -25.70
N ARG A 20 -17.23 1.32 -25.92
CA ARG A 20 -17.59 -0.09 -26.02
C ARG A 20 -18.22 -0.64 -24.74
N LYS A 21 -17.76 -0.16 -23.58
CA LYS A 21 -18.27 -0.58 -22.27
C LYS A 21 -19.45 0.27 -21.77
N GLY A 22 -19.77 1.38 -22.44
CA GLY A 22 -20.84 2.29 -22.02
C GLY A 22 -20.55 3.03 -20.71
N ILE A 23 -19.28 3.24 -20.37
CA ILE A 23 -18.83 3.92 -19.14
C ILE A 23 -17.96 5.13 -19.49
N SER A 24 -17.72 6.02 -18.51
CA SER A 24 -16.88 7.19 -18.76
C SER A 24 -15.40 6.81 -18.86
N THR A 25 -14.61 7.61 -19.57
CA THR A 25 -13.16 7.44 -19.65
C THR A 25 -12.50 7.51 -18.27
N LEU A 26 -13.04 8.33 -17.37
CA LEU A 26 -12.57 8.43 -15.99
C LEU A 26 -12.81 7.14 -15.20
N ASP A 27 -13.95 6.49 -15.38
CA ASP A 27 -14.27 5.23 -14.71
C ASP A 27 -13.31 4.13 -15.17
N VAL A 28 -13.03 4.06 -16.48
CA VAL A 28 -12.05 3.11 -17.04
C VAL A 28 -10.66 3.31 -16.40
N VAL A 29 -10.21 4.56 -16.28
CA VAL A 29 -8.91 4.88 -15.67
C VAL A 29 -8.90 4.55 -14.18
N SER A 30 -10.00 4.84 -13.48
CA SER A 30 -10.14 4.54 -12.06
C SER A 30 -10.09 3.05 -11.78
N ASP A 31 -10.80 2.24 -12.57
CA ASP A 31 -10.79 0.78 -12.49
C ASP A 31 -9.39 0.21 -12.78
N ALA A 32 -8.72 0.73 -13.82
CA ALA A 32 -7.37 0.30 -14.18
C ALA A 32 -6.36 0.61 -13.06
N LEU A 33 -6.44 1.80 -12.46
CA LEU A 33 -5.59 2.18 -11.32
C LEU A 33 -5.88 1.33 -10.10
N ALA A 34 -7.16 1.08 -9.78
CA ALA A 34 -7.54 0.22 -8.67
C ALA A 34 -7.01 -1.21 -8.87
N PHE A 35 -7.11 -1.74 -10.08
CA PHE A 35 -6.57 -3.04 -10.45
C PHE A 35 -5.03 -3.09 -10.30
N TYR A 36 -4.34 -2.06 -10.79
CA TYR A 36 -2.88 -1.97 -10.69
C TYR A 36 -2.42 -1.91 -9.23
N ILE A 37 -3.00 -1.02 -8.42
CA ILE A 37 -2.69 -0.90 -7.00
C ILE A 37 -2.96 -2.22 -6.28
N LYS A 38 -4.08 -2.89 -6.55
CA LYS A 38 -4.39 -4.19 -5.94
C LYS A 38 -3.38 -5.26 -6.34
N THR A 39 -2.90 -5.24 -7.58
CA THR A 39 -1.90 -6.18 -8.07
C THR A 39 -0.53 -5.91 -7.44
N GLU A 40 -0.13 -4.65 -7.31
CA GLU A 40 1.10 -4.28 -6.62
C GLU A 40 1.04 -4.59 -5.11
N ARG A 41 -0.10 -4.37 -4.45
CA ARG A 41 -0.31 -4.80 -3.05
C ARG A 41 -0.14 -6.30 -2.85
N LYS A 42 -0.49 -7.13 -3.84
CA LYS A 42 -0.27 -8.59 -3.77
C LYS A 42 1.21 -8.99 -3.90
N LYS A 43 2.07 -8.11 -4.40
CA LYS A 43 3.53 -8.32 -4.47
C LYS A 43 4.26 -7.88 -3.19
N LEU A 44 3.57 -7.22 -2.27
CA LEU A 44 4.14 -6.83 -0.98
C LEU A 44 4.56 -8.08 -0.19
N SER A 45 5.70 -7.97 0.49
CA SER A 45 6.17 -8.99 1.43
C SER A 45 5.09 -9.26 2.48
N ALA A 46 5.00 -10.49 3.00
CA ALA A 46 4.08 -10.84 4.09
C ALA A 46 4.20 -9.88 5.30
N TYR A 47 5.39 -9.30 5.50
CA TYR A 47 5.65 -8.27 6.51
C TYR A 47 4.92 -6.94 6.24
N GLU A 48 4.90 -6.49 4.98
CA GLU A 48 4.27 -5.23 4.57
C GLU A 48 2.73 -5.35 4.54
N LEU A 49 2.21 -6.52 4.16
CA LEU A 49 0.80 -6.89 4.31
C LEU A 49 0.35 -6.85 5.77
N GLY A 50 1.21 -7.31 6.68
CA GLY A 50 0.96 -7.23 8.12
C GLY A 50 0.82 -5.78 8.62
N ARG A 51 1.61 -4.84 8.09
CA ARG A 51 1.53 -3.44 8.54
C ARG A 51 0.18 -2.77 8.26
N ASP A 52 -0.43 -3.07 7.11
CA ASP A 52 -1.72 -2.50 6.70
C ASP A 52 -2.89 -3.15 7.47
N LEU A 53 -2.78 -4.44 7.82
CA LEU A 53 -3.81 -5.19 8.56
C LEU A 53 -3.74 -5.00 10.08
N PHE A 54 -2.55 -4.70 10.63
CA PHE A 54 -2.34 -4.59 12.07
C PHE A 54 -2.22 -3.14 12.57
N GLU A 55 -2.57 -2.13 11.75
CA GLU A 55 -2.55 -0.69 12.06
C GLU A 55 -1.55 -0.37 13.18
N ILE A 56 -0.26 -0.49 12.87
CA ILE A 56 0.75 -0.17 13.88
C ILE A 56 0.68 1.36 14.02
N GLY A 57 -0.03 1.83 15.04
CA GLY A 57 -0.06 3.25 15.42
C GLY A 57 1.37 3.80 15.44
N GLU A 58 1.51 5.11 15.20
CA GLU A 58 2.74 5.87 14.82
C GLU A 58 4.05 5.60 15.60
N ILE A 59 4.05 4.66 16.54
CA ILE A 59 5.14 4.22 17.39
C ILE A 59 5.54 2.77 17.05
N ALA A 60 5.45 2.38 15.78
CA ALA A 60 5.96 1.10 15.30
C ALA A 60 7.49 1.09 15.37
N LYS A 61 8.06 0.73 16.53
CA LYS A 61 9.50 0.45 16.66
C LYS A 61 9.84 -0.68 15.68
N THR A 62 10.39 -0.29 14.54
CA THR A 62 10.78 -1.15 13.41
C THR A 62 11.86 -2.18 13.77
N ASP A 63 12.50 -2.05 14.94
CA ASP A 63 13.63 -2.85 15.39
C ASP A 63 13.33 -3.83 16.54
N LEU A 64 12.06 -4.11 16.85
CA LEU A 64 11.72 -5.01 17.97
C LEU A 64 12.33 -6.41 17.81
N SER A 65 12.42 -6.92 16.58
CA SER A 65 13.04 -8.23 16.29
C SER A 65 14.56 -8.20 16.29
N VAL A 66 15.19 -7.06 16.01
CA VAL A 66 16.65 -6.91 16.00
C VAL A 66 17.18 -6.71 17.42
N LYS A 67 16.44 -5.99 18.26
CA LYS A 67 16.84 -5.61 19.62
C LYS A 67 16.14 -6.40 20.72
N VAL A 68 15.67 -7.62 20.43
CA VAL A 68 14.96 -8.48 21.41
C VAL A 68 15.74 -8.60 22.72
N LYS A 69 17.04 -8.90 22.66
CA LYS A 69 17.88 -9.07 23.86
C LYS A 69 18.00 -7.80 24.68
N GLU A 70 18.13 -6.65 24.02
CA GLU A 70 18.26 -5.35 24.67
C GLU A 70 16.95 -4.94 25.35
N ASN A 71 15.81 -5.17 24.67
CA ASN A 71 14.48 -4.89 25.20
C ASN A 71 14.13 -5.77 26.42
N VAL A 72 14.45 -7.07 26.36
CA VAL A 72 14.26 -7.99 27.48
C VAL A 72 15.13 -7.58 28.67
N LYS A 73 16.39 -7.21 28.42
CA LYS A 73 17.30 -6.72 29.47
C LYS A 73 16.74 -5.48 30.17
N VAL A 74 16.26 -4.49 29.42
CA VAL A 74 15.63 -3.28 29.99
C VAL A 74 14.37 -3.61 30.80
N GLY A 75 13.53 -4.53 30.32
CA GLY A 75 12.33 -4.97 31.04
C GLY A 75 12.64 -5.65 32.37
N LEU A 76 13.67 -6.50 32.41
CA LEU A 76 14.11 -7.18 33.63
C LEU A 76 14.69 -6.20 34.65
N THR A 77 15.50 -5.24 34.22
CA THR A 77 16.06 -4.22 35.12
C THR A 77 14.97 -3.32 35.71
N LYS A 78 13.97 -2.93 34.92
CA LYS A 78 12.81 -2.17 35.44
C LYS A 78 12.01 -2.96 36.47
N LYS A 79 11.85 -4.28 36.28
CA LYS A 79 11.12 -5.14 37.21
C LYS A 79 11.87 -5.39 38.53
N HIS A 80 13.21 -5.37 38.50
CA HIS A 80 14.03 -5.52 39.71
C HIS A 80 14.27 -4.22 40.48
N ASN A 81 14.07 -3.06 39.84
CA ASN A 81 14.19 -1.74 40.49
C ASN A 81 12.82 -1.14 40.90
N GLN A 82 11.75 -1.94 40.89
CA GLN A 82 10.44 -1.63 41.48
C GLN A 82 10.23 -2.50 42.71
#